data_AF-A0A1G9KCA3-F1
#
_entry.id   AF-A0A1G9KCA3-F1
#
_cell.length_a   1.000
_cell.length_b   1.000
_cell.length_c   1.000
_cell.angle_alpha   90.00
_cell.angle_beta   90.00
_cell.angle_gamma   90.00
#
_symmetry.space_group_name_H-M   'P 1'
#
loop_
_entity.id
_entity.type
_entity.pdbx_description
1 polymer ?
#
loop_
_entity_poly.entity_id
_entity_poly.type
_entity_poly.pdbx_seq_one_letter_code
_entity_poly.pdbx_strand_id
1 'polypeptide(L)'
;MKKLTSRQKQAIATKLRITQVATKLFKLKGFDRVKVQDICQAAEISTGAFYHHFKSKSEIINTAYEQVDILVIDRLEAKSFCSNLDKLLFLLGEGANMMEELGWVFVSEIYKNLLSIEGKYSTKPDRYISLEVKSIVEDSLKSGELNSCISSLDLTMIIMRISRGTIFDWCLNEGSYNLKSTMEFELNLVLSNFKAEKSD
;
A
#
# COMPACT_ATOMS: atom_id res chain seq x y z
N MET A 1 24.99 -1.43 -7.91
CA MET A 1 24.19 -0.29 -7.37
C MET A 1 25.11 0.89 -7.08
N LYS A 2 24.79 2.11 -7.56
CA LYS A 2 25.54 3.33 -7.20
C LYS A 2 25.31 3.66 -5.72
N LYS A 3 26.37 3.92 -4.95
CA LYS A 3 26.27 4.37 -3.55
C LYS A 3 25.68 5.79 -3.50
N LEU A 4 24.70 6.00 -2.62
CA LEU A 4 24.12 7.32 -2.36
C LEU A 4 25.14 8.27 -1.74
N THR A 5 25.16 9.51 -2.22
CA THR A 5 25.93 10.61 -1.63
C THR A 5 25.41 10.98 -0.24
N SER A 6 26.25 11.63 0.59
CA SER A 6 25.84 12.14 1.91
C SER A 6 24.60 13.04 1.81
N ARG A 7 24.57 13.94 0.82
CA ARG A 7 23.43 14.82 0.56
C ARG A 7 22.14 14.06 0.22
N GLN A 8 22.22 12.99 -0.57
CA GLN A 8 21.06 12.15 -0.89
C GLN A 8 20.56 11.39 0.34
N LYS A 9 21.46 10.86 1.18
CA LYS A 9 21.07 10.20 2.44
C LYS A 9 20.37 11.17 3.38
N GLN A 10 20.90 12.39 3.53
CA GLN A 10 20.27 13.44 4.33
C GLN A 10 18.88 13.80 3.80
N ALA A 11 18.73 13.95 2.49
CA ALA A 11 17.44 14.27 1.86
C ALA A 11 16.39 13.16 2.12
N ILE A 12 16.78 11.89 2.03
CA ILE A 12 15.91 10.75 2.34
C ILE A 12 15.51 10.76 3.81
N ALA A 13 16.47 10.94 4.73
CA ALA A 13 16.20 10.98 6.17
C ALA A 13 15.24 12.12 6.54
N THR A 14 15.43 13.32 5.98
CA THR A 14 14.52 14.44 6.17
C THR A 14 13.13 14.14 5.62
N LYS A 15 13.02 13.57 4.41
CA LYS A 15 11.74 13.19 3.80
C LYS A 15 10.96 12.19 4.66
N LEU A 16 11.64 11.17 5.20
CA LEU A 16 11.04 10.19 6.11
C LEU A 16 10.56 10.85 7.41
N ARG A 17 11.39 11.71 8.01
CA ARG A 17 11.05 12.42 9.25
C ARG A 17 9.82 13.33 9.07
N ILE A 18 9.75 14.08 7.98
CA ILE A 18 8.57 14.88 7.62
C ILE A 18 7.34 13.98 7.52
N THR A 19 7.46 12.85 6.82
CA THR A 19 6.33 11.93 6.60
C THR A 19 5.82 11.36 7.93
N GLN A 20 6.71 10.90 8.81
CA GLN A 20 6.33 10.35 10.12
C GLN A 20 5.62 11.39 11.00
N VAL A 21 6.14 12.62 11.06
CA VAL A 21 5.53 13.72 11.82
C VAL A 21 4.16 14.09 11.24
N ALA A 22 4.07 14.23 9.92
CA ALA A 22 2.84 14.58 9.23
C ALA A 22 1.76 13.51 9.44
N THR A 23 2.07 12.22 9.26
CA THR A 23 1.14 11.12 9.50
C THR A 23 0.61 11.12 10.93
N LYS A 24 1.46 11.37 11.94
CA LYS A 24 1.02 11.53 13.33
C LYS A 24 0.07 12.72 13.50
N LEU A 25 0.41 13.88 12.93
CA LEU A 25 -0.46 15.06 12.99
C LEU A 25 -1.79 14.83 12.30
N PHE A 26 -1.81 14.18 11.14
CA PHE A 26 -3.04 13.84 10.42
C PHE A 26 -3.93 12.90 11.23
N LYS A 27 -3.36 11.88 11.87
CA LYS A 27 -4.12 10.97 12.76
C LYS A 27 -4.71 11.70 13.97
N LEU A 28 -3.98 12.66 14.54
CA LEU A 28 -4.40 13.39 15.75
C LEU A 28 -5.39 14.53 15.48
N LYS A 29 -5.18 15.29 14.40
CA LYS A 29 -5.90 16.55 14.13
C LYS A 29 -6.82 16.47 12.91
N GLY A 30 -6.75 15.40 12.13
CA GLY A 30 -7.41 15.27 10.83
C GLY A 30 -6.60 15.93 9.71
N PHE A 31 -6.60 15.32 8.53
CA PHE A 31 -5.80 15.75 7.38
C PHE A 31 -6.07 17.20 6.99
N ASP A 32 -7.35 17.59 6.85
CA ASP A 32 -7.75 18.92 6.39
C ASP A 32 -7.30 20.03 7.35
N ARG A 33 -7.31 19.79 8.67
CA ARG A 33 -6.98 20.80 9.69
C ARG A 33 -5.49 21.06 9.84
N VAL A 34 -4.64 20.10 9.46
CA VAL A 34 -3.17 20.24 9.55
C VAL A 34 -2.66 21.12 8.42
N LYS A 35 -1.94 22.18 8.76
CA LYS A 35 -1.25 23.06 7.80
C LYS A 35 0.18 22.60 7.57
N VAL A 36 0.76 22.98 6.42
CA VAL A 36 2.19 22.74 6.13
C VAL A 36 3.08 23.34 7.22
N GLN A 37 2.71 24.50 7.78
CA GLN A 37 3.42 25.15 8.88
C GLN A 37 3.45 24.29 10.14
N ASP A 38 2.35 23.62 10.50
CA ASP A 38 2.30 22.71 11.65
C ASP A 38 3.28 21.54 11.48
N ILE A 39 3.34 20.99 10.26
CA ILE A 39 4.27 19.91 9.90
C ILE A 39 5.70 20.42 9.98
N CYS A 40 5.99 21.61 9.43
CA CYS A 40 7.33 22.20 9.44
C CYS A 40 7.83 22.43 10.86
N GLN A 41 6.97 22.99 11.72
CA GLN A 41 7.29 23.24 13.13
C GLN A 41 7.57 21.93 13.87
N ALA A 42 6.68 20.94 13.75
CA ALA A 42 6.85 19.65 14.42
C ALA A 42 8.01 18.82 13.84
N ALA A 43 8.39 19.09 12.60
CA ALA A 43 9.54 18.50 11.95
C ALA A 43 10.79 19.41 12.04
N GLU A 44 10.81 20.49 12.81
CA GLU A 44 12.00 21.34 12.97
C GLU A 44 12.69 21.71 11.62
N ILE A 45 11.89 22.03 10.60
CA ILE A 45 12.39 22.45 9.28
C ILE A 45 11.76 23.78 8.87
N SER A 46 12.39 24.45 7.91
CA SER A 46 11.78 25.61 7.26
C SER A 46 10.71 25.19 6.25
N THR A 47 9.77 26.09 5.97
CA THR A 47 8.79 25.93 4.88
C THR A 47 9.46 25.71 3.53
N GLY A 48 10.58 26.39 3.24
CA GLY A 48 11.35 26.18 2.02
C GLY A 48 11.94 24.77 1.91
N ALA A 49 12.42 24.21 3.03
CA ALA A 49 12.90 22.83 3.09
C ALA A 49 11.76 21.82 2.87
N PHE A 50 10.56 22.10 3.39
CA PHE A 50 9.37 21.27 3.09
C PHE A 50 9.10 21.23 1.59
N TYR A 51 9.01 22.40 0.94
CA TYR A 51 8.72 22.48 -0.50
C TYR A 51 9.84 21.95 -1.39
N HIS A 52 11.04 21.75 -0.86
CA HIS A 52 12.10 21.02 -1.55
C HIS A 52 11.80 19.50 -1.63
N HIS A 53 11.08 18.95 -0.66
CA HIS A 53 10.76 17.52 -0.56
C HIS A 53 9.35 17.17 -1.05
N PHE A 54 8.39 18.05 -0.86
CA PHE A 54 6.97 17.83 -1.16
C PHE A 54 6.34 19.08 -1.76
N LYS A 55 5.64 18.94 -2.89
CA LYS A 55 4.88 20.03 -3.51
C LYS A 55 3.64 20.40 -2.70
N SER A 56 3.08 19.46 -1.94
CA SER A 56 1.92 19.67 -1.07
C SER A 56 1.90 18.67 0.09
N LYS A 57 1.09 18.94 1.12
CA LYS A 57 0.86 17.97 2.22
C LYS A 57 0.22 16.66 1.73
N SER A 58 -0.51 16.68 0.61
CA SER A 58 -1.13 15.48 0.03
C SER A 58 -0.09 14.55 -0.59
N GLU A 59 1.02 15.06 -1.11
CA GLU A 59 2.10 14.21 -1.66
C GLU A 59 2.74 13.32 -0.59
N ILE A 60 2.65 13.71 0.68
CA ILE A 60 3.11 12.89 1.81
C ILE A 60 2.40 11.53 1.85
N ILE A 61 1.16 11.45 1.37
CA ILE A 61 0.39 10.19 1.29
C ILE A 61 1.14 9.16 0.44
N ASN A 62 1.75 9.56 -0.68
CA ASN A 62 2.53 8.63 -1.52
C ASN A 62 3.74 8.07 -0.76
N THR A 63 4.46 8.90 -0.02
CA THR A 63 5.61 8.45 0.79
C THR A 63 5.19 7.66 2.03
N ALA A 64 3.99 7.87 2.55
CA ALA A 64 3.41 7.02 3.58
C ALA A 64 3.12 5.61 3.05
N TYR A 65 2.57 5.48 1.82
CA TYR A 65 2.42 4.18 1.17
C TYR A 65 3.77 3.47 0.97
N GLU A 66 4.81 4.18 0.50
CA GLU A 66 6.15 3.60 0.36
C GLU A 66 6.67 2.99 1.68
N GLN A 67 6.38 3.63 2.83
CA GLN A 67 6.75 3.11 4.15
C GLN A 67 5.93 1.89 4.56
N VAL A 68 4.63 1.89 4.26
CA VAL A 68 3.78 0.71 4.50
C VAL A 68 4.27 -0.47 3.67
N ASP A 69 4.60 -0.25 2.39
CA ASP A 69 5.14 -1.30 1.51
C ASP A 69 6.37 -1.95 2.13
N ILE A 70 7.35 -1.17 2.58
CA ILE A 70 8.57 -1.68 3.24
C ILE A 70 8.22 -2.58 4.42
N LEU A 71 7.32 -2.14 5.30
CA LEU A 71 6.94 -2.91 6.49
C LEU A 71 6.22 -4.22 6.14
N VAL A 72 5.37 -4.21 5.13
CA VAL A 72 4.67 -5.42 4.66
C VAL A 72 5.67 -6.42 4.07
N ILE A 73 6.67 -5.93 3.32
CA ILE A 73 7.70 -6.77 2.70
C ILE A 73 8.58 -7.42 3.76
N ASP A 74 9.05 -6.64 4.74
CA ASP A 74 9.87 -7.18 5.83
C ASP A 74 9.14 -8.33 6.55
N ARG A 75 7.81 -8.20 6.74
CA ARG A 75 6.96 -9.27 7.31
C ARG A 75 6.80 -10.47 6.37
N LEU A 76 6.70 -10.22 5.06
CA LEU A 76 6.61 -11.27 4.04
C LEU A 76 7.88 -12.12 4.00
N GLU A 77 9.05 -11.48 3.97
CA GLU A 77 10.36 -12.15 3.91
C GLU A 77 10.70 -12.93 5.18
N ALA A 78 10.13 -12.54 6.33
CA ALA A 78 10.32 -13.21 7.61
C ALA A 78 9.55 -14.54 7.74
N LYS A 79 8.76 -14.94 6.74
CA LYS A 79 7.83 -16.08 6.84
C LYS A 79 7.98 -17.04 5.65
N SER A 80 7.82 -18.34 5.93
CA SER A 80 7.67 -19.38 4.91
C SER A 80 6.20 -19.69 4.64
N PHE A 81 5.90 -20.11 3.42
CA PHE A 81 4.54 -20.35 2.95
C PHE A 81 4.41 -21.74 2.34
N CYS A 82 3.23 -22.35 2.47
CA CYS A 82 2.95 -23.69 1.93
C CYS A 82 2.63 -23.66 0.43
N SER A 83 2.16 -22.53 -0.09
CA SER A 83 1.84 -22.32 -1.51
C SER A 83 2.07 -20.85 -1.91
N ASN A 84 2.11 -20.59 -3.22
CA ASN A 84 2.16 -19.22 -3.74
C ASN A 84 0.88 -18.45 -3.41
N LEU A 85 -0.28 -19.12 -3.44
CA LEU A 85 -1.55 -18.51 -3.04
C LEU A 85 -1.58 -18.11 -1.55
N ASP A 86 -1.00 -18.91 -0.66
CA ASP A 86 -0.88 -18.53 0.76
C ASP A 86 0.00 -17.29 0.95
N LYS A 87 1.09 -17.19 0.17
CA LYS A 87 1.97 -16.01 0.15
C LYS A 87 1.22 -14.77 -0.34
N LEU A 88 0.40 -14.91 -1.39
CA LEU A 88 -0.43 -13.83 -1.93
C LEU A 88 -1.46 -13.33 -0.91
N LEU A 89 -2.20 -14.24 -0.30
CA LEU A 89 -3.22 -13.91 0.69
C LEU A 89 -2.59 -13.25 1.92
N PHE A 90 -1.45 -13.75 2.38
CA PHE A 90 -0.71 -13.12 3.47
C PHE A 90 -0.25 -11.70 3.13
N LEU A 91 0.35 -11.50 1.95
CA LEU A 91 0.83 -10.19 1.49
C LEU A 91 -0.30 -9.13 1.53
N LEU A 92 -1.45 -9.44 0.94
CA LEU A 92 -2.57 -8.51 0.87
C LEU A 92 -3.31 -8.40 2.21
N GLY A 93 -3.41 -9.50 2.96
CA GLY A 93 -3.99 -9.53 4.30
C GLY A 93 -3.19 -8.71 5.32
N GLU A 94 -1.86 -8.71 5.24
CA GLU A 94 -1.02 -7.83 6.08
C GLU A 94 -1.19 -6.36 5.70
N GLY A 95 -1.31 -6.06 4.40
CA GLY A 95 -1.69 -4.73 3.95
C GLY A 95 -3.04 -4.27 4.51
N ALA A 96 -4.05 -5.15 4.50
CA ALA A 96 -5.36 -4.91 5.08
C ALA A 96 -5.30 -4.68 6.61
N ASN A 97 -4.61 -5.53 7.35
CA ASN A 97 -4.38 -5.38 8.79
C ASN A 97 -3.79 -4.01 9.13
N MET A 98 -2.79 -3.56 8.38
CA MET A 98 -2.17 -2.24 8.60
C MET A 98 -3.17 -1.10 8.38
N MET A 99 -4.10 -1.22 7.41
CA MET A 99 -5.16 -0.23 7.23
C MET A 99 -6.14 -0.22 8.41
N GLU A 100 -6.48 -1.39 8.96
CA GLU A 100 -7.33 -1.48 10.17
C GLU A 100 -6.65 -0.84 11.39
N GLU A 101 -5.37 -1.13 11.63
CA GLU A 101 -4.58 -0.53 12.72
C GLU A 101 -4.48 1.00 12.64
N LEU A 102 -4.43 1.52 11.41
CA LEU A 102 -4.45 2.96 11.16
C LEU A 102 -5.81 3.58 11.52
N GLY A 103 -6.90 2.84 11.30
CA GLY A 103 -8.28 3.20 11.62
C GLY A 103 -8.99 3.87 10.44
N TRP A 104 -10.25 3.53 10.25
CA TRP A 104 -11.03 3.91 9.07
C TRP A 104 -11.10 5.42 8.84
N VAL A 105 -11.22 6.24 9.89
CA VAL A 105 -11.28 7.72 9.75
C VAL A 105 -10.03 8.25 9.03
N PHE A 106 -8.85 7.76 9.40
CA PHE A 106 -7.60 8.19 8.81
C PHE A 106 -7.44 7.66 7.38
N VAL A 107 -7.81 6.40 7.15
CA VAL A 107 -7.75 5.79 5.81
C VAL A 107 -8.76 6.44 4.86
N SER A 108 -9.95 6.84 5.32
CA SER A 108 -10.93 7.59 4.54
C SER A 108 -10.38 8.93 4.06
N GLU A 109 -9.65 9.66 4.91
CA GLU A 109 -8.98 10.91 4.51
C GLU A 109 -7.90 10.66 3.45
N ILE A 110 -7.14 9.56 3.56
CA ILE A 110 -6.19 9.14 2.53
C ILE A 110 -6.92 8.90 1.21
N TYR A 111 -7.99 8.09 1.20
CA TYR A 111 -8.71 7.72 -0.02
C TYR A 111 -9.43 8.91 -0.66
N LYS A 112 -9.99 9.83 0.13
CA LYS A 112 -10.53 11.10 -0.34
C LYS A 112 -9.47 11.93 -1.07
N ASN A 113 -8.26 12.02 -0.50
CA ASN A 113 -7.17 12.78 -1.10
C ASN A 113 -6.49 12.09 -2.28
N LEU A 114 -6.54 10.75 -2.37
CA LEU A 114 -6.00 10.00 -3.50
C LEU A 114 -6.58 10.50 -4.83
N LEU A 115 -7.87 10.85 -4.87
CA LEU A 115 -8.54 11.36 -6.07
C LEU A 115 -7.92 12.67 -6.59
N SER A 116 -7.37 13.49 -5.69
CA SER A 116 -6.80 14.81 -6.00
C SER A 116 -5.29 14.80 -6.29
N ILE A 117 -4.61 13.66 -6.13
CA ILE A 117 -3.16 13.55 -6.34
C ILE A 117 -2.87 13.00 -7.74
N GLU A 118 -1.98 13.65 -8.49
CA GLU A 118 -1.40 13.10 -9.72
C GLU A 118 -0.32 12.06 -9.41
N GLY A 119 -0.19 11.04 -10.26
CA GLY A 119 0.86 10.02 -10.10
C GLY A 119 0.73 9.17 -8.82
N LYS A 120 -0.52 8.85 -8.42
CA LYS A 120 -0.87 8.06 -7.23
C LYS A 120 0.01 6.81 -7.12
N TYR A 121 0.79 6.72 -6.04
CA TYR A 121 1.70 5.59 -5.83
C TYR A 121 0.95 4.26 -5.73
N SER A 122 -0.24 4.26 -5.10
CA SER A 122 -1.06 3.07 -4.88
C SER A 122 -1.59 2.39 -6.17
N THR A 123 -1.56 3.07 -7.31
CA THR A 123 -2.02 2.54 -8.61
C THR A 123 -0.88 2.24 -9.58
N LYS A 124 0.38 2.49 -9.19
CA LYS A 124 1.54 2.31 -10.06
C LYS A 124 1.84 0.82 -10.31
N PRO A 125 2.02 0.39 -11.56
CA PRO A 125 2.44 -0.99 -11.87
C PRO A 125 3.86 -1.28 -11.36
N ASP A 126 4.72 -0.27 -11.27
CA ASP A 126 6.09 -0.33 -10.75
C ASP A 126 6.18 -0.11 -9.22
N ARG A 127 5.04 0.01 -8.53
CA ARG A 127 5.00 -0.07 -7.06
C ARG A 127 5.47 -1.46 -6.63
N TYR A 128 6.25 -1.52 -5.55
CA TYR A 128 6.82 -2.79 -5.08
C TYR A 128 5.75 -3.85 -4.83
N ILE A 129 4.68 -3.53 -4.10
CA ILE A 129 3.60 -4.49 -3.82
C ILE A 129 2.95 -5.01 -5.12
N SER A 130 2.79 -4.15 -6.14
CA SER A 130 2.28 -4.58 -7.45
C SER A 130 3.24 -5.55 -8.14
N LEU A 131 4.54 -5.31 -8.05
CA LEU A 131 5.58 -6.19 -8.60
C LEU A 131 5.64 -7.52 -7.87
N GLU A 132 5.54 -7.52 -6.54
CA GLU A 132 5.56 -8.73 -5.72
C GLU A 132 4.31 -9.59 -5.98
N VAL A 133 3.12 -8.98 -6.04
CA VAL A 133 1.89 -9.68 -6.44
C VAL A 133 2.06 -10.28 -7.84
N LYS A 134 2.63 -9.53 -8.80
CA LYS A 134 2.88 -10.06 -10.13
C LYS A 134 3.83 -11.26 -10.11
N SER A 135 4.91 -11.18 -9.34
CA SER A 135 5.86 -12.30 -9.20
C SER A 135 5.14 -13.54 -8.66
N ILE A 136 4.34 -13.38 -7.60
CA ILE A 136 3.61 -14.49 -6.99
C ILE A 136 2.59 -15.09 -7.97
N VAL A 137 1.89 -14.25 -8.75
CA VAL A 137 0.97 -14.72 -9.80
C VAL A 137 1.73 -15.52 -10.86
N GLU A 138 2.89 -15.05 -11.32
CA GLU A 138 3.71 -15.75 -12.31
C GLU A 138 4.22 -17.09 -11.80
N ASP A 139 4.62 -17.17 -10.53
CA ASP A 139 5.08 -18.41 -9.93
C ASP A 139 3.92 -19.39 -9.66
N SER A 140 2.72 -18.87 -9.37
CA SER A 140 1.49 -19.67 -9.27
C SER A 140 1.09 -20.29 -10.63
N LEU A 141 1.27 -19.55 -11.73
CA LEU A 141 1.00 -20.06 -13.08
C LEU A 141 2.04 -21.11 -13.51
N LYS A 142 3.33 -20.91 -13.18
CA LYS A 142 4.40 -21.88 -13.50
C LYS A 142 4.26 -23.18 -12.71
N SER A 143 3.87 -23.10 -11.45
CA SER A 143 3.67 -24.26 -10.56
C SER A 143 2.37 -25.02 -10.82
N GLY A 144 1.45 -24.43 -11.59
CA GLY A 144 0.13 -25.00 -11.85
C GLY A 144 -0.88 -24.78 -10.70
N GLU A 145 -0.56 -23.96 -9.70
CA GLU A 145 -1.54 -23.53 -8.68
C GLU A 145 -2.67 -22.69 -9.32
N LEU A 146 -2.33 -21.90 -10.34
CA LEU A 146 -3.27 -21.15 -11.16
C LEU A 146 -3.17 -21.55 -12.64
N ASN A 147 -4.31 -21.47 -13.33
CA ASN A 147 -4.44 -21.51 -14.77
C ASN A 147 -5.29 -20.31 -15.21
N SER A 148 -4.82 -19.55 -16.20
CA SER A 148 -5.45 -18.30 -16.62
C SER A 148 -5.39 -18.13 -18.12
N CYS A 149 -6.50 -17.68 -18.72
CA CYS A 149 -6.58 -17.26 -20.12
C CYS A 149 -6.17 -15.80 -20.34
N ILE A 150 -5.98 -15.02 -19.26
CA ILE A 150 -5.51 -13.64 -19.28
C ILE A 150 -4.05 -13.53 -18.84
N SER A 151 -3.40 -12.43 -19.17
CA SER A 151 -2.00 -12.20 -18.81
C SER A 151 -1.78 -12.10 -17.29
N SER A 152 -0.56 -12.43 -16.83
CA SER A 152 -0.18 -12.28 -15.42
C SER A 152 -0.34 -10.83 -14.94
N LEU A 153 -0.09 -9.86 -15.82
CA LEU A 153 -0.29 -8.45 -15.55
C LEU A 153 -1.77 -8.10 -15.36
N ASP A 154 -2.65 -8.59 -16.22
CA ASP A 154 -4.09 -8.33 -16.10
C ASP A 154 -4.67 -8.92 -14.82
N LEU A 155 -4.29 -10.16 -14.48
CA LEU A 155 -4.69 -10.81 -13.23
C LEU A 155 -4.16 -10.05 -12.02
N THR A 156 -2.90 -9.60 -12.05
CA THR A 156 -2.32 -8.71 -11.02
C THR A 156 -3.15 -7.44 -10.85
N MET A 157 -3.54 -6.78 -11.95
CA MET A 157 -4.33 -5.56 -11.89
C MET A 157 -5.75 -5.79 -11.36
N ILE A 158 -6.36 -6.96 -11.64
CA ILE A 158 -7.63 -7.37 -11.04
C ILE A 158 -7.47 -7.51 -9.52
N ILE A 159 -6.48 -8.28 -9.06
CA ILE A 159 -6.18 -8.50 -7.64
C ILE A 159 -5.96 -7.16 -6.91
N MET A 160 -5.15 -6.27 -7.49
CA MET A 160 -4.87 -4.95 -6.91
C MET A 160 -6.10 -4.03 -6.92
N ARG A 161 -7.02 -4.16 -7.89
CA ARG A 161 -8.30 -3.43 -7.91
C ARG A 161 -9.24 -3.93 -6.81
N ILE A 162 -9.33 -5.25 -6.62
CA ILE A 162 -10.13 -5.84 -5.54
C ILE A 162 -9.62 -5.30 -4.21
N SER A 163 -8.34 -5.48 -3.90
CA SER A 163 -7.74 -5.00 -2.65
C SER A 163 -8.03 -3.52 -2.36
N ARG A 164 -7.84 -2.62 -3.35
CA ARG A 164 -8.16 -1.19 -3.18
C ARG A 164 -9.67 -0.92 -3.06
N GLY A 165 -10.48 -1.68 -3.79
CA GLY A 165 -11.94 -1.59 -3.77
C GLY A 165 -12.50 -1.97 -2.40
N THR A 166 -12.03 -3.08 -1.82
CA THR A 166 -12.41 -3.52 -0.47
C THR A 166 -12.04 -2.49 0.58
N ILE A 167 -10.82 -1.91 0.52
CA ILE A 167 -10.42 -0.86 1.47
C ILE A 167 -11.30 0.39 1.32
N PHE A 168 -11.60 0.79 0.08
CA PHE A 168 -12.46 1.93 -0.17
C PHE A 168 -13.89 1.71 0.35
N ASP A 169 -14.47 0.53 0.08
CA ASP A 169 -15.79 0.16 0.59
C ASP A 169 -15.80 0.10 2.12
N TRP A 170 -14.76 -0.44 2.75
CA TRP A 170 -14.61 -0.46 4.20
C TRP A 170 -14.60 0.94 4.81
N CYS A 171 -13.94 1.90 4.14
CA CYS A 171 -13.97 3.31 4.49
C CYS A 171 -15.39 3.93 4.35
N LEU A 172 -16.12 3.57 3.29
CA LEU A 172 -17.51 4.02 3.08
C LEU A 172 -18.47 3.47 4.14
N ASN A 173 -18.19 2.29 4.65
CA ASN A 173 -18.98 1.60 5.68
C ASN A 173 -18.41 1.83 7.09
N GLU A 174 -17.69 2.93 7.32
CA GLU A 174 -17.19 3.37 8.64
C GLU A 174 -16.41 2.30 9.41
N GLY A 175 -15.69 1.44 8.69
CA GLY A 175 -14.92 0.35 9.25
C GLY A 175 -15.75 -0.73 9.96
N SER A 176 -17.02 -0.90 9.56
CA SER A 176 -18.01 -1.77 10.23
C SER A 176 -17.76 -3.27 10.13
N TYR A 177 -16.83 -3.71 9.29
CA TYR A 177 -16.46 -5.11 9.12
C TYR A 177 -14.95 -5.32 9.18
N ASN A 178 -14.53 -6.57 9.39
CA ASN A 178 -13.12 -6.91 9.40
C ASN A 178 -12.57 -6.93 7.97
N LEU A 179 -11.73 -5.94 7.65
CA LEU A 179 -11.21 -5.68 6.31
C LEU A 179 -10.36 -6.85 5.80
N LYS A 180 -9.51 -7.44 6.65
CA LYS A 180 -8.64 -8.55 6.25
C LYS A 180 -9.45 -9.77 5.81
N SER A 181 -10.36 -10.24 6.64
CA SER A 181 -11.17 -11.42 6.34
C SER A 181 -12.07 -11.22 5.12
N THR A 182 -12.65 -10.02 4.94
CA THR A 182 -13.41 -9.69 3.72
C THR A 182 -12.51 -9.72 2.48
N MET A 183 -11.32 -9.11 2.54
CA MET A 183 -10.39 -9.10 1.42
C MET A 183 -9.92 -10.51 1.05
N GLU A 184 -9.56 -11.33 2.05
CA GLU A 184 -9.18 -12.73 1.84
C GLU A 184 -10.31 -13.54 1.20
N PHE A 185 -11.56 -13.33 1.64
CA PHE A 185 -12.74 -13.98 1.05
C PHE A 185 -12.95 -13.60 -0.41
N GLU A 186 -12.95 -12.30 -0.73
CA GLU A 186 -13.14 -11.80 -2.10
C GLU A 186 -12.04 -12.25 -3.05
N LEU A 187 -10.79 -12.23 -2.58
CA LEU A 187 -9.66 -12.73 -3.36
C LEU A 187 -9.80 -14.23 -3.62
N ASN A 188 -10.17 -15.03 -2.61
CA ASN A 188 -10.39 -16.46 -2.81
C ASN A 188 -11.51 -16.75 -3.82
N LEU A 189 -12.60 -15.98 -3.79
CA LEU A 189 -13.71 -16.11 -4.75
C LEU A 189 -13.26 -15.84 -6.19
N VAL A 190 -12.39 -14.85 -6.39
CA VAL A 190 -11.87 -14.55 -7.73
C VAL A 190 -10.84 -15.60 -8.14
N LEU A 191 -9.88 -15.92 -7.26
CA LEU A 191 -8.82 -16.89 -7.54
C LEU A 191 -9.36 -18.31 -7.78
N SER A 192 -10.51 -18.69 -7.22
CA SER A 192 -11.13 -20.00 -7.51
C SER A 192 -11.51 -20.19 -8.97
N ASN A 193 -11.79 -19.11 -9.71
CA ASN A 193 -12.05 -19.17 -11.15
C ASN A 193 -10.78 -19.41 -11.98
N PHE A 194 -9.61 -19.28 -11.35
CA PHE A 194 -8.30 -19.47 -11.97
C PHE A 194 -7.54 -20.66 -11.35
N LYS A 195 -8.13 -21.43 -10.42
CA LYS A 195 -7.45 -22.62 -9.90
C LYS A 195 -7.38 -23.67 -11.00
N ALA A 196 -6.21 -24.31 -11.15
CA ALA A 196 -6.11 -25.44 -12.06
C ALA A 196 -7.07 -26.55 -11.61
N GLU A 197 -7.80 -27.13 -12.58
CA GLU A 197 -8.57 -28.35 -12.31
C GLU A 197 -7.61 -29.42 -11.80
N LYS A 198 -7.97 -30.09 -10.70
CA LYS A 198 -7.24 -31.29 -10.31
C LYS A 198 -7.48 -32.30 -11.40
N SER A 199 -6.43 -32.67 -12.14
CA SER A 199 -6.47 -33.84 -13.00
C SER A 199 -6.75 -35.05 -12.10
N ASP A 200 -7.95 -35.62 -12.21
CA ASP A 200 -8.31 -36.93 -11.64
C ASP A 200 -7.48 -38.05 -12.29
#